data_AF-A0A932U8T3-F1
#
_entry.id   AF-A0A932U8T3-F1
#
_cell.length_a   1.000
_cell.length_b   1.000
_cell.length_c   1.000
_cell.angle_alpha   90.00
_cell.angle_beta   90.00
_cell.angle_gamma   90.00
#
_symmetry.space_group_name_H-M   'P 1'
#
loop_
_entity.id
_entity.type
_entity.pdbx_description
1 polymer ?
#
loop_
_entity_poly.entity_id
_entity_poly.type
_entity_poly.pdbx_seq_one_letter_code
_entity_poly.pdbx_strand_id
1 'polypeptide(L)'
;DVRDLMAASDAYVSLHRSEGTGLTITDAMALGKPVIATGWSGNLDFMNVSNSLPVRYELVEIEETVGPYEAGEVWANPSVEHAAELMRLVFERPDLATALGRAAKRDIETGFGETSIGTLVQQRLAVIGSQSQFASFQQETRGFYRRYKQLVREIREITRAVVAQAATVLVVSKGDEEMVELDGRCGWHFPQTDDGTYVGYHPADSATVIAHLEDLRAKGAGFLLFPGTSFWWLDHYAELRTHLEARYRCAWRDERCLVYDLAGSNGGQAAPTPVASLGARP
;
A
#
# COMPACT_ATOMS: atom_id res chain seq x y z
N ASP A 1 18.68 48.32 0.71
CA ASP A 1 18.51 46.85 0.64
C ASP A 1 18.19 46.45 -0.80
N VAL A 2 18.38 45.19 -1.20
CA VAL A 2 18.02 44.68 -2.54
C VAL A 2 16.51 44.82 -2.80
N ARG A 3 15.69 44.65 -1.76
CA ARG A 3 14.23 44.87 -1.85
C ARG A 3 13.86 46.33 -2.06
N ASP A 4 14.59 47.28 -1.46
CA ASP A 4 14.38 48.71 -1.72
C ASP A 4 14.70 49.06 -3.18
N LEU A 5 15.76 48.46 -3.74
CA LEU A 5 16.11 48.63 -5.15
C LEU A 5 15.01 48.08 -6.06
N MET A 6 14.49 46.89 -5.77
CA MET A 6 13.35 46.33 -6.50
C MET A 6 12.11 47.22 -6.38
N ALA A 7 11.81 47.72 -5.19
CA ALA A 7 10.68 48.62 -4.93
C ALA A 7 10.81 49.96 -5.67
N ALA A 8 12.04 50.46 -5.88
CA ALA A 8 12.31 51.67 -6.64
C ALA A 8 12.33 51.44 -8.17
N SER A 9 12.40 50.20 -8.63
CA SER A 9 12.47 49.85 -10.06
C SER A 9 11.08 49.74 -10.70
N ASP A 10 10.98 49.98 -12.01
CA ASP A 10 9.71 49.91 -12.75
C ASP A 10 9.32 48.49 -13.16
N ALA A 11 10.30 47.60 -13.33
CA ALA A 11 10.11 46.21 -13.71
C ALA A 11 11.25 45.34 -13.20
N TYR A 12 10.99 44.03 -13.10
CA TYR A 12 12.01 43.02 -12.81
C TYR A 12 12.22 42.12 -14.03
N VAL A 13 13.47 41.93 -14.44
CA VAL A 13 13.82 41.15 -15.65
C VAL A 13 14.80 40.04 -15.29
N SER A 14 14.48 38.79 -15.65
CA SER A 14 15.33 37.62 -15.39
C SER A 14 15.37 36.64 -16.56
N LEU A 15 16.46 36.70 -17.33
CA LEU A 15 16.73 35.78 -18.44
C LEU A 15 17.57 34.58 -17.97
N HIS A 16 17.05 33.86 -16.98
CA HIS A 16 17.70 32.65 -16.47
C HIS A 16 17.55 31.49 -17.45
N ARG A 17 18.48 30.53 -17.40
CA ARG A 17 18.44 29.30 -18.20
C ARG A 17 17.74 28.14 -17.49
N SER A 18 17.76 28.18 -16.17
CA SER A 18 16.95 27.38 -15.25
C SER A 18 16.88 28.12 -13.92
N GLU A 19 15.76 28.05 -13.22
CA GLU A 19 15.56 28.67 -11.91
C GLU A 19 14.66 27.77 -11.08
N GLY A 20 15.13 27.35 -9.91
CA GLY A 20 14.41 26.36 -9.09
C GLY A 20 13.16 26.92 -8.44
N THR A 21 13.29 28.06 -7.76
CA THR A 21 12.17 28.66 -6.99
C THR A 21 11.87 30.08 -7.41
N GLY A 22 12.86 30.83 -7.90
CA GLY A 22 12.65 32.22 -8.33
C GLY A 22 12.35 33.14 -7.16
N LEU A 23 13.12 33.07 -6.06
CA LEU A 23 12.89 33.89 -4.87
C LEU A 23 12.89 35.40 -5.17
N THR A 24 13.78 35.85 -6.04
CA THR A 24 13.83 37.25 -6.48
C THR A 24 12.66 37.62 -7.40
N ILE A 25 12.14 36.65 -8.17
CA ILE A 25 10.96 36.80 -9.01
C ILE A 25 9.71 36.95 -8.14
N THR A 26 9.53 36.06 -7.16
CA THR A 26 8.42 36.09 -6.21
C THR A 26 8.44 37.35 -5.34
N ASP A 27 9.60 37.79 -4.87
CA ASP A 27 9.75 39.08 -4.16
C ASP A 27 9.28 40.27 -5.02
N ALA A 28 9.68 40.31 -6.30
CA ALA A 28 9.26 41.37 -7.22
C ALA A 28 7.73 41.33 -7.49
N MET A 29 7.16 40.14 -7.67
CA MET A 29 5.71 39.96 -7.83
C MET A 29 4.95 40.40 -6.56
N ALA A 30 5.44 40.05 -5.36
CA ALA A 30 4.85 40.46 -4.08
C ALA A 30 4.90 41.99 -3.86
N LEU A 31 5.93 42.65 -4.39
CA LEU A 31 6.02 44.12 -4.44
C LEU A 31 5.10 44.75 -5.51
N GLY A 32 4.41 43.93 -6.30
CA GLY A 32 3.51 44.38 -7.37
C GLY A 32 4.25 44.92 -8.58
N LYS A 33 5.48 44.45 -8.83
CA LYS A 33 6.26 44.84 -10.01
C LYS A 33 5.88 43.96 -11.20
N PRO A 34 5.76 44.52 -12.42
CA PRO A 34 5.69 43.70 -13.62
C PRO A 34 6.99 42.89 -13.75
N VAL A 35 6.82 41.60 -14.05
CA VAL A 35 7.92 40.64 -14.14
C VAL A 35 8.03 40.12 -15.57
N ILE A 36 9.24 40.22 -16.12
CA ILE A 36 9.65 39.64 -17.39
C ILE A 36 10.67 38.55 -17.05
N ALA A 37 10.35 37.29 -17.26
CA ALA A 37 11.31 36.21 -17.01
C ALA A 37 11.20 35.11 -18.06
N THR A 38 12.25 34.31 -18.21
CA THR A 38 12.22 33.12 -19.06
C THR A 38 11.00 32.28 -18.75
N GLY A 39 10.25 31.90 -19.80
CA GLY A 39 9.07 31.06 -19.67
C GLY A 39 9.42 29.59 -19.42
N TRP A 40 10.37 29.29 -18.54
CA TRP A 40 10.91 27.94 -18.30
C TRP A 40 11.34 27.75 -16.86
N SER A 41 11.14 26.54 -16.32
CA SER A 41 11.53 26.11 -14.96
C SER A 41 10.52 26.50 -13.87
N GLY A 42 10.93 26.43 -12.60
CA GLY A 42 10.03 26.46 -11.44
C GLY A 42 9.28 27.79 -11.24
N ASN A 43 9.73 28.89 -11.85
CA ASN A 43 8.98 30.14 -11.84
C ASN A 43 7.60 30.03 -12.52
N LEU A 44 7.41 29.07 -13.43
CA LEU A 44 6.12 28.83 -14.09
C LEU A 44 5.03 28.27 -13.16
N ASP A 45 5.39 27.79 -11.97
CA ASP A 45 4.39 27.36 -10.99
C ASP A 45 3.49 28.53 -10.57
N PHE A 46 4.01 29.76 -10.60
CA PHE A 46 3.28 30.98 -10.23
C PHE A 46 3.24 32.04 -11.35
N MET A 47 4.10 31.97 -12.37
CA MET A 47 4.07 32.87 -13.53
C MET A 47 3.22 32.32 -14.67
N ASN A 48 2.36 33.18 -15.24
CA ASN A 48 1.64 32.91 -16.47
C ASN A 48 1.37 34.22 -17.24
N VAL A 49 0.83 34.11 -18.46
CA VAL A 49 0.57 35.28 -19.33
C VAL A 49 -0.46 36.28 -18.80
N SER A 50 -1.24 35.92 -17.76
CA SER A 50 -2.23 36.81 -17.15
C SER A 50 -1.68 37.65 -15.99
N ASN A 51 -0.53 37.24 -15.42
CA ASN A 51 0.08 37.90 -14.28
C ASN A 51 1.54 38.32 -14.51
N SER A 52 2.14 37.96 -15.65
CA SER A 52 3.54 38.21 -15.95
C SER A 52 3.80 38.18 -17.46
N LEU A 53 5.07 38.35 -17.86
CA LEU A 53 5.50 38.36 -19.26
C LEU A 53 6.56 37.26 -19.51
N PRO A 54 6.13 36.03 -19.83
CA PRO A 54 7.05 34.92 -20.11
C PRO A 54 7.83 35.13 -21.41
N VAL A 55 9.16 35.12 -21.32
CA VAL A 55 10.08 35.25 -22.47
C VAL A 55 10.17 33.91 -23.20
N ARG A 56 10.24 33.97 -24.53
CA ARG A 56 10.36 32.80 -25.40
C ARG A 56 11.77 32.24 -25.27
N TYR A 57 11.95 30.95 -25.45
CA TYR A 57 13.24 30.30 -25.32
C TYR A 57 13.33 29.12 -26.29
N GLU A 58 14.56 28.70 -26.54
CA GLU A 58 14.88 27.44 -27.21
C GLU A 58 15.50 26.49 -26.18
N LEU A 59 15.15 25.21 -26.22
CA LEU A 59 15.82 24.22 -25.38
C LEU A 59 17.13 23.83 -26.04
N VAL A 60 18.23 23.98 -25.30
CA VAL A 60 19.58 23.65 -25.74
C VAL A 60 20.22 22.67 -24.77
N GLU A 61 20.99 21.74 -25.32
CA GLU A 61 21.78 20.80 -24.54
C GLU A 61 23.09 21.49 -24.11
N ILE A 62 23.54 21.21 -22.89
CA ILE A 62 24.87 21.61 -22.44
C ILE A 62 25.89 20.67 -23.10
N GLU A 63 26.81 21.22 -23.89
CA GLU A 63 27.80 20.41 -24.61
C GLU A 63 28.96 19.95 -23.72
N GLU A 64 29.28 20.72 -22.68
CA GLU A 64 30.42 20.49 -21.81
C GLU A 64 30.02 20.56 -20.33
N THR A 65 30.51 19.63 -19.52
CA THR A 65 30.30 19.68 -18.07
C THR A 65 30.98 20.91 -17.48
N VAL A 66 30.20 21.80 -16.86
CA VAL A 66 30.68 23.02 -16.20
C VAL A 66 30.26 23.00 -14.73
N GLY A 67 31.23 22.72 -13.84
CA GLY A 67 30.97 22.67 -12.41
C GLY A 67 29.94 21.57 -12.06
N PRO A 68 28.83 21.90 -11.37
CA PRO A 68 27.78 20.94 -11.03
C PRO A 68 26.84 20.59 -12.19
N TYR A 69 27.03 21.17 -13.37
CA TYR A 69 26.15 21.02 -14.53
C TYR A 69 26.78 20.08 -15.54
N GLU A 70 26.14 18.96 -15.83
CA GLU A 70 26.68 17.91 -16.69
C GLU A 70 26.40 18.17 -18.17
N ALA A 71 27.34 17.77 -19.03
CA ALA A 71 27.06 17.67 -20.45
C ALA A 71 25.87 16.72 -20.68
N GLY A 72 24.94 17.10 -21.54
CA GLY A 72 23.69 16.38 -21.77
C GLY A 72 22.47 16.94 -21.03
N GLU A 73 22.65 17.83 -20.04
CA GLU A 73 21.51 18.52 -19.43
C GLU A 73 20.84 19.49 -20.42
N VAL A 74 19.52 19.63 -20.32
CA VAL A 74 18.73 20.47 -21.23
C VAL A 74 18.25 21.73 -20.52
N TRP A 75 18.67 22.90 -21.02
CA TRP A 75 18.38 24.21 -20.44
C TRP A 75 17.66 25.12 -21.42
N ALA A 76 16.95 26.12 -20.90
CA ALA A 76 16.40 27.18 -21.74
C ALA A 76 17.49 28.16 -22.18
N ASN A 77 17.46 28.53 -23.46
CA ASN A 77 18.17 29.65 -24.04
C ASN A 77 17.15 30.75 -24.37
N PRO A 78 16.98 31.77 -23.49
CA PRO A 78 15.96 32.80 -23.68
C PRO A 78 16.26 33.71 -24.87
N SER A 79 15.23 34.09 -25.63
CA SER A 79 15.33 35.08 -26.71
C SER A 79 15.48 36.48 -26.14
N VAL A 80 16.64 37.08 -26.38
CA VAL A 80 16.95 38.46 -26.01
C VAL A 80 16.07 39.45 -26.78
N GLU A 81 15.75 39.13 -28.03
CA GLU A 81 14.88 39.93 -28.90
C GLU A 81 13.48 40.02 -28.30
N HIS A 82 12.90 38.87 -27.91
CA HIS A 82 11.59 38.86 -27.27
C HIS A 82 11.60 39.56 -25.91
N ALA A 83 12.65 39.37 -25.11
CA ALA A 83 12.79 40.10 -23.85
C ALA A 83 12.79 41.62 -24.07
N ALA A 84 13.51 42.11 -25.08
CA ALA A 84 13.53 43.53 -25.44
C ALA A 84 12.16 44.04 -25.93
N GLU A 85 11.42 43.24 -26.70
CA GLU A 85 10.04 43.54 -27.09
C GLU A 85 9.13 43.72 -25.86
N LEU A 86 9.22 42.81 -24.90
CA LEU A 86 8.43 42.85 -23.67
C LEU A 86 8.83 44.02 -22.75
N MET A 87 10.13 44.35 -22.69
CA MET A 87 10.61 45.54 -21.96
C MET A 87 10.07 46.83 -22.57
N ARG A 88 10.06 46.94 -23.91
CA ARG A 88 9.44 48.09 -24.61
C ARG A 88 7.94 48.16 -24.33
N LEU A 89 7.24 47.02 -24.36
CA LEU A 89 5.82 46.96 -24.04
C LEU A 89 5.53 47.50 -22.63
N VAL A 90 6.32 47.10 -21.62
CA VAL A 90 6.17 47.59 -20.24
C VAL A 90 6.39 49.10 -20.15
N PHE A 91 7.38 49.62 -20.88
CA PHE A 91 7.67 51.06 -20.92
C PHE A 91 6.56 51.86 -21.63
N GLU A 92 6.08 51.37 -22.77
CA GLU A 92 5.08 52.04 -23.62
C GLU A 92 3.65 51.90 -23.08
N ARG A 93 3.37 50.88 -22.26
CA ARG A 93 2.05 50.61 -21.67
C ARG A 93 2.09 50.53 -20.13
N PRO A 94 2.24 51.68 -19.44
CA PRO A 94 2.27 51.72 -17.97
C PRO A 94 1.00 51.20 -17.30
N ASP A 95 -0.15 51.32 -17.98
CA ASP A 95 -1.45 50.80 -17.56
C ASP A 95 -1.42 49.26 -17.47
N LEU A 96 -0.91 48.61 -18.53
CA LEU A 96 -0.73 47.17 -18.59
C LEU A 96 0.28 46.70 -17.54
N ALA A 97 1.43 47.37 -17.45
CA ALA A 97 2.48 47.07 -16.49
C ALA A 97 1.96 47.08 -15.04
N THR A 98 1.19 48.12 -14.70
CA THR A 98 0.55 48.25 -13.39
C THR A 98 -0.50 47.15 -13.16
N ALA A 99 -1.31 46.81 -14.17
CA ALA A 99 -2.32 45.77 -14.06
C ALA A 99 -1.68 44.39 -13.83
N LEU A 100 -0.63 44.05 -14.59
CA LEU A 100 0.14 42.82 -14.42
C LEU A 100 0.78 42.75 -13.04
N GLY A 101 1.42 43.82 -12.58
CA GLY A 101 2.00 43.87 -11.24
C GLY A 101 0.96 43.64 -10.13
N ARG A 102 -0.24 44.22 -10.25
CA ARG A 102 -1.33 43.95 -9.28
C ARG A 102 -1.83 42.51 -9.33
N ALA A 103 -1.94 41.92 -10.52
CA ALA A 103 -2.32 40.52 -10.68
C ALA A 103 -1.27 39.60 -10.06
N ALA A 104 0.00 39.82 -10.37
CA ALA A 104 1.15 39.11 -9.80
C ALA A 104 1.12 39.13 -8.27
N LYS A 105 0.95 40.31 -7.68
CA LYS A 105 0.89 40.47 -6.23
C LYS A 105 -0.24 39.65 -5.61
N ARG A 106 -1.44 39.73 -6.19
CA ARG A 106 -2.61 38.99 -5.72
C ARG A 106 -2.37 37.48 -5.78
N ASP A 107 -1.82 37.00 -6.88
CA ASP A 107 -1.59 35.56 -7.09
C ASP A 107 -0.54 35.02 -6.12
N ILE A 108 0.52 35.78 -5.84
CA ILE A 108 1.50 35.42 -4.82
C ILE A 108 0.87 35.43 -3.42
N GLU A 109 0.15 36.50 -3.04
CA GLU A 109 -0.46 36.60 -1.71
C GLU A 109 -1.50 35.49 -1.46
N THR A 110 -2.24 35.07 -2.48
CA THR A 110 -3.33 34.08 -2.34
C THR A 110 -2.87 32.64 -2.56
N GLY A 111 -1.99 32.39 -3.52
CA GLY A 111 -1.54 31.04 -3.88
C GLY A 111 -0.23 30.62 -3.21
N PHE A 112 0.69 31.57 -2.98
CA PHE A 112 2.09 31.28 -2.63
C PHE A 112 2.54 31.97 -1.32
N GLY A 113 1.61 32.59 -0.60
CA GLY A 113 1.87 33.14 0.73
C GLY A 113 2.09 32.04 1.78
N GLU A 114 2.65 32.42 2.93
CA GLU A 114 3.02 31.49 4.01
C GLU A 114 1.87 30.57 4.43
N THR A 115 0.65 31.11 4.51
CA THR A 115 -0.54 30.33 4.90
C THR A 115 -0.90 29.27 3.85
N SER A 116 -0.85 29.63 2.57
CA SER A 116 -1.20 28.74 1.45
C SER A 116 -0.18 27.61 1.31
N ILE A 117 1.11 27.95 1.38
CA ILE A 117 2.21 26.96 1.40
C ILE A 117 2.14 26.09 2.65
N GLY A 118 1.90 26.67 3.83
CA GLY A 118 1.73 25.93 5.08
C GLY A 118 0.58 24.92 5.00
N THR A 119 -0.54 25.31 4.40
CA THR A 119 -1.69 24.42 4.17
C THR A 119 -1.33 23.28 3.22
N LEU A 120 -0.64 23.58 2.10
CA LEU A 120 -0.18 22.56 1.15
C LEU A 120 0.77 21.54 1.81
N VAL A 121 1.73 22.02 2.59
CA VAL A 121 2.67 21.16 3.34
C VAL A 121 1.92 20.32 4.37
N GLN A 122 0.99 20.90 5.13
CA GLN A 122 0.17 20.17 6.10
C GLN A 122 -0.64 19.05 5.42
N GLN A 123 -1.28 19.35 4.29
CA GLN A 123 -2.03 18.35 3.51
C GLN A 123 -1.11 17.21 3.05
N ARG A 124 0.09 17.54 2.56
CA ARG A 124 1.04 16.52 2.12
C ARG A 124 1.55 15.66 3.27
N LEU A 125 1.85 16.26 4.42
CA LEU A 125 2.25 15.55 5.64
C LEU A 125 1.13 14.63 6.15
N ALA A 126 -0.14 15.05 6.06
CA ALA A 126 -1.27 14.19 6.42
C ALA A 126 -1.34 12.95 5.51
N VAL A 127 -1.14 13.12 4.19
CA VAL A 127 -1.07 11.99 3.24
C VAL A 127 0.10 11.06 3.57
N ILE A 128 1.31 11.59 3.79
CA ILE A 128 2.49 10.76 4.13
C ILE A 128 2.31 10.07 5.49
N GLY A 129 1.72 10.75 6.46
CA GLY A 129 1.38 10.18 7.77
C GLY A 129 0.38 9.02 7.65
N SER A 130 -0.62 9.15 6.77
CA SER A 130 -1.54 8.05 6.46
C SER A 130 -0.87 6.88 5.74
N GLN A 131 0.13 7.14 4.89
CA GLN A 131 0.93 6.09 4.25
C GLN A 131 1.89 5.40 5.24
N SER A 132 2.31 6.09 6.30
CA SER A 132 3.14 5.51 7.36
C SER A 132 2.36 4.45 8.18
N GLN A 133 1.03 4.58 8.29
CA GLN A 133 0.15 3.52 8.81
C GLN A 133 0.11 2.29 7.88
N PHE A 134 0.40 2.47 6.59
CA PHE A 134 0.53 1.36 5.63
C PHE A 134 1.86 0.61 5.79
N ALA A 135 2.94 1.28 6.22
CA ALA A 135 4.22 0.65 6.52
C ALA A 135 4.16 -0.21 7.80
N SER A 136 3.46 0.26 8.85
CA SER A 136 3.18 -0.56 10.04
C SER A 136 2.32 -1.78 9.69
N PHE A 137 1.34 -1.60 8.79
CA PHE A 137 0.55 -2.72 8.25
C PHE A 137 1.45 -3.75 7.54
N GLN A 138 2.37 -3.33 6.66
CA GLN A 138 3.32 -4.26 6.01
C GLN A 138 4.23 -5.02 6.99
N GLN A 139 4.65 -4.38 8.09
CA GLN A 139 5.50 -5.02 9.09
C GLN A 139 4.73 -6.08 9.90
N GLU A 140 3.46 -5.81 10.23
CA GLU A 140 2.54 -6.78 10.83
C GLU A 140 2.21 -7.94 9.87
N THR A 141 1.98 -7.65 8.58
CA THR A 141 1.71 -8.70 7.58
C THR A 141 2.91 -9.63 7.39
N ARG A 142 4.14 -9.10 7.41
CA ARG A 142 5.39 -9.91 7.36
C ARG A 142 5.58 -10.78 8.60
N GLY A 143 5.09 -10.36 9.76
CA GLY A 143 5.09 -11.15 10.99
C GLY A 143 4.03 -12.26 10.96
N PHE A 144 2.83 -11.95 10.45
CA PHE A 144 1.76 -12.92 10.24
C PHE A 144 2.17 -14.02 9.26
N TYR A 145 2.67 -13.65 8.07
CA TYR A 145 3.07 -14.62 7.04
C TYR A 145 4.20 -15.54 7.50
N ARG A 146 5.18 -15.03 8.26
CA ARG A 146 6.24 -15.87 8.84
C ARG A 146 5.71 -16.90 9.83
N ARG A 147 4.81 -16.49 10.73
CA ARG A 147 4.16 -17.40 11.70
C ARG A 147 3.30 -18.45 11.00
N TYR A 148 2.52 -18.04 10.00
CA TYR A 148 1.75 -18.95 9.16
C TYR A 148 2.65 -19.98 8.45
N LYS A 149 3.74 -19.56 7.80
CA LYS A 149 4.70 -20.47 7.15
C LYS A 149 5.42 -21.40 8.11
N GLN A 150 5.58 -20.99 9.37
CA GLN A 150 6.11 -21.85 10.42
C GLN A 150 5.06 -22.89 10.82
N LEU A 151 3.81 -22.47 11.03
CA LEU A 151 2.70 -23.37 11.33
C LEU A 151 2.51 -24.45 10.25
N VAL A 152 2.53 -24.09 8.97
CA VAL A 152 2.43 -25.06 7.86
C VAL A 152 3.55 -26.10 7.94
N ARG A 153 4.80 -25.67 8.20
CA ARG A 153 5.94 -26.58 8.36
C ARG A 153 5.78 -27.51 9.55
N GLU A 154 5.36 -26.98 10.69
CA GLU A 154 5.13 -27.77 11.91
C GLU A 154 3.98 -28.78 11.72
N ILE A 155 2.89 -28.37 11.06
CA ILE A 155 1.77 -29.27 10.70
C ILE A 155 2.25 -30.40 9.80
N ARG A 156 3.09 -30.10 8.81
CA ARG A 156 3.68 -31.13 7.94
C ARG A 156 4.53 -32.12 8.75
N GLU A 157 5.36 -31.64 9.67
CA GLU A 157 6.18 -32.51 10.55
C GLU A 157 5.31 -33.40 11.46
N ILE A 158 4.28 -32.85 12.08
CA ILE A 158 3.33 -33.60 12.92
C ILE A 158 2.60 -34.65 12.07
N THR A 159 2.11 -34.25 10.90
CA THR A 159 1.43 -35.16 9.98
C THR A 159 2.37 -36.30 9.55
N ARG A 160 3.66 -36.00 9.34
CA ARG A 160 4.66 -37.03 9.05
C ARG A 160 4.82 -38.06 10.16
N ALA A 161 4.75 -37.62 11.41
CA ALA A 161 4.91 -38.47 12.59
C ALA A 161 3.65 -39.30 12.91
N VAL A 162 2.46 -38.77 12.63
CA VAL A 162 1.19 -39.32 13.12
C VAL A 162 0.40 -40.08 12.05
N VAL A 163 0.53 -39.68 10.79
CA VAL A 163 -0.27 -40.20 9.68
C VAL A 163 0.57 -41.13 8.80
N ALA A 164 0.02 -42.27 8.40
CA ALA A 164 0.71 -43.21 7.49
C ALA A 164 0.97 -42.59 6.10
N GLN A 165 2.06 -43.01 5.44
CA GLN A 165 2.58 -42.34 4.23
C GLN A 165 1.62 -42.33 3.03
N ALA A 166 0.71 -43.30 2.92
CA ALA A 166 -0.26 -43.40 1.82
C ALA A 166 -1.70 -43.01 2.23
N ALA A 167 -1.90 -42.47 3.44
CA ALA A 167 -3.22 -42.11 3.91
C ALA A 167 -3.71 -40.79 3.31
N THR A 168 -5.01 -40.71 3.08
CA THR A 168 -5.71 -39.48 2.70
C THR A 168 -6.08 -38.69 3.95
N VAL A 169 -5.75 -37.39 3.97
CA VAL A 169 -5.98 -36.47 5.09
C VAL A 169 -6.90 -35.34 4.64
N LEU A 170 -8.06 -35.25 5.26
CA LEU A 170 -8.92 -34.07 5.16
C LEU A 170 -8.34 -32.94 6.00
N VAL A 171 -8.24 -31.75 5.44
CA VAL A 171 -7.68 -30.58 6.13
C VAL A 171 -8.70 -29.46 6.12
N VAL A 172 -9.01 -28.91 7.30
CA VAL A 172 -9.82 -27.69 7.42
C VAL A 172 -8.98 -26.48 6.99
N SER A 173 -8.76 -26.38 5.68
CA SER A 173 -7.75 -25.53 5.04
C SER A 173 -8.23 -24.14 4.69
N LYS A 174 -9.55 -23.95 4.54
CA LYS A 174 -10.14 -22.73 3.95
C LYS A 174 -9.64 -22.46 2.51
N GLY A 175 -9.37 -23.52 1.74
CA GLY A 175 -8.90 -23.43 0.34
C GLY A 175 -7.41 -23.14 0.18
N ASP A 176 -6.63 -23.35 1.23
CA ASP A 176 -5.19 -23.13 1.24
C ASP A 176 -4.44 -24.37 0.73
N GLU A 177 -3.86 -24.27 -0.47
CA GLU A 177 -3.11 -25.34 -1.14
C GLU A 177 -1.87 -25.79 -0.34
N GLU A 178 -1.18 -24.86 0.33
CA GLU A 178 0.02 -25.22 1.09
C GLU A 178 -0.31 -26.07 2.32
N MET A 179 -1.54 -25.95 2.83
CA MET A 179 -2.02 -26.69 3.98
C MET A 179 -2.40 -28.14 3.63
N VAL A 180 -2.66 -28.44 2.35
CA VAL A 180 -2.95 -29.81 1.86
C VAL A 180 -1.74 -30.49 1.22
N GLU A 181 -0.67 -29.76 0.93
CA GLU A 181 0.64 -30.33 0.61
C GLU A 181 1.28 -30.99 1.86
N LEU A 182 1.06 -32.29 2.04
CA LEU A 182 1.45 -33.04 3.24
C LEU A 182 2.59 -34.05 2.99
N ASP A 183 3.59 -33.64 2.20
CA ASP A 183 4.84 -34.35 1.94
C ASP A 183 4.66 -35.85 1.62
N GLY A 184 3.99 -36.12 0.51
CA GLY A 184 3.75 -37.48 0.01
C GLY A 184 2.46 -38.14 0.51
N ARG A 185 1.71 -37.51 1.42
CA ARG A 185 0.32 -37.89 1.76
C ARG A 185 -0.66 -37.19 0.83
N CYS A 186 -1.81 -37.81 0.60
CA CYS A 186 -2.87 -37.22 -0.20
C CYS A 186 -3.70 -36.27 0.67
N GLY A 187 -3.42 -34.96 0.61
CA GLY A 187 -4.21 -33.96 1.30
C GLY A 187 -5.43 -33.55 0.49
N TRP A 188 -6.59 -33.52 1.14
CA TRP A 188 -7.87 -33.08 0.59
C TRP A 188 -8.38 -31.88 1.37
N HIS A 189 -9.00 -30.93 0.68
CA HIS A 189 -9.66 -29.83 1.36
C HIS A 189 -10.90 -30.32 2.11
N PHE A 190 -11.18 -29.66 3.22
CA PHE A 190 -12.42 -29.86 3.95
C PHE A 190 -13.02 -28.51 4.37
N PRO A 191 -14.28 -28.23 4.01
CA PRO A 191 -15.13 -28.95 3.05
C PRO A 191 -14.62 -28.84 1.61
N GLN A 192 -15.07 -29.75 0.74
CA GLN A 192 -14.74 -29.77 -0.70
C GLN A 192 -15.95 -30.18 -1.54
N THR A 193 -16.00 -29.73 -2.79
CA THR A 193 -16.95 -30.19 -3.81
C THR A 193 -16.59 -31.61 -4.28
N ASP A 194 -17.45 -32.22 -5.10
CA ASP A 194 -17.23 -33.60 -5.59
C ASP A 194 -15.97 -33.76 -6.45
N ASP A 195 -15.48 -32.69 -7.07
CA ASP A 195 -14.22 -32.66 -7.82
C ASP A 195 -12.98 -32.41 -6.95
N GLY A 196 -13.15 -32.30 -5.62
CA GLY A 196 -12.07 -32.09 -4.66
C GLY A 196 -11.65 -30.63 -4.49
N THR A 197 -12.30 -29.68 -5.14
CA THR A 197 -12.01 -28.25 -4.95
C THR A 197 -12.63 -27.71 -3.67
N TYR A 198 -12.03 -26.69 -3.06
CA TYR A 198 -12.59 -26.08 -1.85
C TYR A 198 -13.92 -25.38 -2.16
N VAL A 199 -14.94 -25.63 -1.32
CA VAL A 199 -16.33 -25.17 -1.54
C VAL A 199 -16.47 -23.63 -1.55
N GLY A 200 -15.53 -22.90 -0.96
CA GLY A 200 -15.55 -21.42 -0.95
C GLY A 200 -16.50 -20.80 0.08
N TYR A 201 -17.30 -21.60 0.78
CA TYR A 201 -18.17 -21.19 1.88
C TYR A 201 -18.16 -22.22 3.02
N HIS A 202 -18.59 -21.78 4.20
CA HIS A 202 -18.75 -22.65 5.38
C HIS A 202 -20.11 -23.37 5.34
N PRO A 203 -20.21 -24.66 5.71
CA PRO A 203 -21.48 -25.37 5.74
C PRO A 203 -22.46 -24.74 6.74
N ALA A 204 -23.76 -24.85 6.47
CA ALA A 204 -24.78 -24.10 7.22
C ALA A 204 -24.88 -24.50 8.69
N ASP A 205 -24.69 -25.79 9.01
CA ASP A 205 -24.85 -26.34 10.35
C ASP A 205 -23.96 -27.59 10.58
N SER A 206 -23.91 -28.06 11.83
CA SER A 206 -23.12 -29.23 12.20
C SER A 206 -23.56 -30.50 11.47
N ALA A 207 -24.86 -30.68 11.24
CA ALA A 207 -25.40 -31.85 10.56
C ALA A 207 -24.86 -31.96 9.13
N THR A 208 -24.79 -30.83 8.42
CA THR A 208 -24.24 -30.74 7.06
C THR A 208 -22.74 -31.04 7.05
N VAL A 209 -21.97 -30.50 8.01
CA VAL A 209 -20.53 -30.78 8.12
C VAL A 209 -20.27 -32.26 8.40
N ILE A 210 -21.04 -32.85 9.32
CA ILE A 210 -20.90 -34.26 9.71
C ILE A 210 -21.23 -35.18 8.53
N ALA A 211 -22.34 -34.94 7.83
CA ALA A 211 -22.70 -35.71 6.64
C ALA A 211 -21.57 -35.66 5.59
N HIS A 212 -21.04 -34.46 5.32
CA HIS A 212 -19.93 -34.28 4.38
C HIS A 212 -18.64 -35.01 4.81
N LEU A 213 -18.32 -34.96 6.10
CA LEU A 213 -17.18 -35.71 6.66
C LEU A 213 -17.34 -37.22 6.44
N GLU A 214 -18.52 -37.77 6.73
CA GLU A 214 -18.77 -39.21 6.59
C GLU A 214 -18.75 -39.65 5.12
N ASP A 215 -19.24 -38.82 4.20
CA ASP A 215 -19.17 -39.09 2.76
C ASP A 215 -17.72 -39.15 2.27
N LEU A 216 -16.88 -38.19 2.69
CA LEU A 216 -15.46 -38.18 2.32
C LEU A 216 -14.67 -39.31 2.99
N ARG A 217 -15.04 -39.68 4.22
CA ARG A 217 -14.51 -40.87 4.89
C ARG A 217 -14.84 -42.14 4.11
N ALA A 218 -16.08 -42.29 3.65
CA ALA A 218 -16.49 -43.41 2.79
C ALA A 218 -15.77 -43.42 1.44
N LYS A 219 -15.40 -42.25 0.90
CA LYS A 219 -14.54 -42.10 -0.28
C LYS A 219 -13.05 -42.40 -0.03
N GLY A 220 -12.65 -42.68 1.21
CA GLY A 220 -11.30 -43.13 1.57
C GLY A 220 -10.46 -42.17 2.40
N ALA A 221 -11.04 -41.06 2.90
CA ALA A 221 -10.35 -40.22 3.87
C ALA A 221 -10.09 -40.98 5.18
N GLY A 222 -8.81 -41.13 5.56
CA GLY A 222 -8.39 -41.85 6.76
C GLY A 222 -8.18 -40.96 7.97
N PHE A 223 -7.95 -39.65 7.76
CA PHE A 223 -7.68 -38.70 8.82
C PHE A 223 -8.39 -37.36 8.58
N LEU A 224 -8.68 -36.64 9.66
CA LEU A 224 -9.15 -35.26 9.65
C LEU A 224 -8.22 -34.38 10.49
N LEU A 225 -7.74 -33.28 9.90
CA LEU A 225 -6.78 -32.35 10.48
C LEU A 225 -7.40 -30.94 10.58
N PHE A 226 -7.35 -30.39 11.79
CA PHE A 226 -7.65 -28.98 12.05
C PHE A 226 -6.33 -28.26 12.36
N PRO A 227 -5.89 -27.29 11.54
CA PRO A 227 -4.87 -26.34 11.96
C PRO A 227 -5.32 -25.56 13.21
N GLY A 228 -4.38 -25.09 14.04
CA GLY A 228 -4.70 -24.30 15.24
C GLY A 228 -5.51 -23.04 14.92
N THR A 229 -5.31 -22.48 13.73
CA THR A 229 -6.07 -21.35 13.19
C THR A 229 -7.54 -21.67 12.88
N SER A 230 -7.94 -22.95 12.85
CA SER A 230 -9.31 -23.39 12.57
C SER A 230 -10.00 -24.05 13.76
N PHE A 231 -9.41 -24.05 14.97
CA PHE A 231 -10.02 -24.66 16.16
C PHE A 231 -11.40 -24.10 16.52
N TRP A 232 -11.68 -22.84 16.16
CA TRP A 232 -12.99 -22.22 16.31
C TRP A 232 -14.12 -22.99 15.60
N TRP A 233 -13.80 -23.81 14.58
CA TRP A 233 -14.78 -24.71 13.94
C TRP A 233 -15.45 -25.65 14.94
N LEU A 234 -14.69 -26.12 15.94
CA LEU A 234 -15.19 -27.07 16.92
C LEU A 234 -16.08 -26.40 17.99
N ASP A 235 -15.99 -25.08 18.11
CA ASP A 235 -16.91 -24.28 18.93
C ASP A 235 -18.16 -23.89 18.14
N HIS A 236 -17.97 -23.52 16.87
CA HIS A 236 -19.06 -23.15 15.97
C HIS A 236 -19.96 -24.35 15.61
N TYR A 237 -19.36 -25.50 15.32
CA TYR A 237 -20.04 -26.77 15.05
C TYR A 237 -19.92 -27.70 16.26
N ALA A 238 -20.58 -27.36 17.36
CA ALA A 238 -20.48 -28.10 18.62
C ALA A 238 -20.83 -29.59 18.48
N GLU A 239 -21.82 -29.94 17.66
CA GLU A 239 -22.19 -31.34 17.44
C GLU A 239 -21.14 -32.10 16.61
N LEU A 240 -20.41 -31.41 15.72
CA LEU A 240 -19.26 -32.01 15.03
C LEU A 240 -18.18 -32.40 16.04
N ARG A 241 -17.86 -31.51 16.98
CA ARG A 241 -16.91 -31.83 18.06
C ARG A 241 -17.35 -33.07 18.82
N THR A 242 -18.62 -33.10 19.27
CA THR A 242 -19.18 -34.25 19.99
C THR A 242 -19.11 -35.54 19.15
N HIS A 243 -19.46 -35.47 17.86
CA HIS A 243 -19.39 -36.60 16.94
C HIS A 243 -17.96 -37.12 16.79
N LEU A 244 -16.99 -36.22 16.58
CA LEU A 244 -15.58 -36.57 16.43
C LEU A 244 -15.02 -37.24 17.69
N GLU A 245 -15.27 -36.66 18.86
CA GLU A 245 -14.75 -37.16 20.15
C GLU A 245 -15.41 -38.48 20.56
N ALA A 246 -16.69 -38.68 20.23
CA ALA A 246 -17.39 -39.93 20.49
C ALA A 246 -16.97 -41.07 19.56
N ARG A 247 -16.73 -40.77 18.28
CA ARG A 247 -16.60 -41.78 17.22
C ARG A 247 -15.17 -42.12 16.84
N TYR A 248 -14.27 -41.13 16.89
CA TYR A 248 -12.93 -41.24 16.32
C TYR A 248 -11.84 -41.06 17.37
N ARG A 249 -10.72 -41.75 17.15
CA ARG A 249 -9.56 -41.60 18.02
C ARG A 249 -8.82 -40.30 17.71
N CYS A 250 -8.54 -39.50 18.74
CA CYS A 250 -7.65 -38.36 18.63
C CYS A 250 -6.19 -38.86 18.52
N ALA A 251 -5.58 -38.73 17.34
CA ALA A 251 -4.23 -39.18 17.07
C ALA A 251 -3.16 -38.15 17.50
N TRP A 252 -3.52 -36.86 17.49
CA TRP A 252 -2.67 -35.76 17.96
C TRP A 252 -3.51 -34.56 18.40
N ARG A 253 -3.08 -33.83 19.44
CA ARG A 253 -3.69 -32.57 19.88
C ARG A 253 -2.66 -31.68 20.58
N ASP A 254 -2.42 -30.51 20.02
CA ASP A 254 -1.72 -29.39 20.69
C ASP A 254 -2.24 -28.04 20.15
N GLU A 255 -1.52 -26.95 20.42
CA GLU A 255 -1.88 -25.61 19.95
C GLU A 255 -1.72 -25.41 18.43
N ARG A 256 -0.98 -26.28 17.75
CA ARG A 256 -0.62 -26.16 16.34
C ARG A 256 -1.61 -26.90 15.46
N CYS A 257 -2.02 -28.11 15.85
CA CYS A 257 -3.09 -28.83 15.17
C CYS A 257 -3.76 -29.92 16.02
N LEU A 258 -4.89 -30.38 15.50
CA LEU A 258 -5.66 -31.50 16.01
C LEU A 258 -5.88 -32.49 14.87
N VAL A 259 -5.57 -33.77 15.10
CA VAL A 259 -5.69 -34.83 14.10
C VAL A 259 -6.54 -35.97 14.66
N TYR A 260 -7.62 -36.30 13.95
CA TYR A 260 -8.45 -37.47 14.21
C TYR A 260 -8.15 -38.58 13.22
N ASP A 261 -8.05 -39.81 13.72
CA ASP A 261 -7.98 -41.04 12.96
C ASP A 261 -9.41 -41.54 12.69
N LEU A 262 -9.83 -41.47 11.42
CA LEU A 262 -11.18 -41.80 10.96
C LEU A 262 -11.38 -43.31 10.71
N ALA A 263 -10.29 -44.08 10.69
CA ALA A 263 -10.32 -45.53 10.54
C ALA A 263 -10.46 -46.24 11.90
N GLY A 264 -9.96 -45.64 12.98
CA GLY A 264 -10.10 -46.14 14.34
C GLY A 264 -11.43 -45.74 14.99
N SER A 265 -12.39 -46.67 15.08
CA SER A 265 -13.57 -46.50 15.93
C SER A 265 -13.20 -46.63 17.41
N ASN A 266 -13.61 -45.68 18.26
CA ASN A 266 -13.38 -45.72 19.71
C ASN A 266 -14.17 -46.89 20.36
N GLY A 267 -13.55 -48.06 20.43
CA GLY A 267 -13.95 -49.13 21.32
C GLY A 267 -13.56 -48.80 22.76
N GLY A 268 -14.39 -48.02 23.45
CA GLY A 268 -14.47 -47.97 24.92
C GLY A 268 -13.18 -47.68 25.71
N GLN A 269 -12.62 -46.46 25.61
CA GLN A 269 -11.73 -45.93 26.65
C GLN A 269 -12.10 -44.49 27.02
N ALA A 270 -12.10 -44.24 28.33
CA ALA A 270 -12.73 -43.11 29.01
C ALA A 270 -12.31 -41.72 28.50
N ALA A 271 -13.27 -40.80 28.52
CA ALA A 271 -13.10 -39.40 28.15
C ALA A 271 -11.94 -38.72 28.91
N PRO A 272 -11.00 -38.04 28.24
CA PRO A 272 -10.07 -37.14 28.90
C PRO A 272 -10.75 -35.80 29.23
N THR A 273 -10.38 -35.28 30.38
CA THR A 273 -10.86 -34.05 31.06
C THR A 273 -10.87 -32.80 30.14
N PRO A 274 -11.89 -31.92 30.23
CA PRO A 274 -11.90 -30.65 29.51
C PRO A 274 -10.77 -29.74 30.03
N VAL A 275 -9.91 -29.26 29.12
CA VAL A 275 -8.96 -28.19 29.41
C VAL A 275 -9.62 -26.85 29.09
N ALA A 276 -9.44 -25.91 30.00
CA ALA A 276 -10.11 -24.62 30.12
C ALA A 276 -10.15 -23.80 28.82
N SER A 277 -11.28 -23.12 28.64
CA SER A 277 -11.50 -22.04 27.68
C SER A 277 -10.33 -21.05 27.69
N LEU A 278 -9.55 -21.03 26.62
CA LEU A 278 -8.65 -19.91 26.35
C LEU A 278 -9.52 -18.72 25.96
N GLY A 279 -9.62 -17.80 26.91
CA GLY A 279 -10.45 -16.62 26.82
C GLY A 279 -10.13 -15.80 25.57
N ALA A 280 -11.21 -15.36 24.93
CA ALA A 280 -11.19 -14.23 24.03
C ALA A 280 -10.50 -13.04 24.72
N ARG A 281 -9.48 -12.50 24.08
CA ARG A 281 -8.99 -11.14 24.34
C ARG A 281 -8.75 -10.45 22.98
N PRO A 282 -8.94 -9.13 22.97
CA PRO A 282 -9.75 -8.40 21.99
C PRO A 282 -9.09 -8.22 20.62
#